data_AF-A0A660ZMC8-F1
#
_entry.id   AF-A0A660ZMC8-F1
#
_cell.length_a   1.000
_cell.length_b   1.000
_cell.length_c   1.000
_cell.angle_alpha   90.00
_cell.angle_beta   90.00
_cell.angle_gamma   90.00
#
_symmetry.space_group_name_H-M   'P 1'
#
loop_
_entity.id
_entity.type
_entity.pdbx_description
1 polymer ?
#
loop_
_entity_poly.entity_id
_entity_poly.type
_entity_poly.pdbx_seq_one_letter_code
_entity_poly.pdbx_strand_id
1 'polypeptide(L)'
;MGRFKVFLLLFLLMAFLAAAANGEEARLLRYPSIMGDKVAFVYAGDIWTVSAKGGQARRVTSFPEGLEIFPKISPDGKWIAFSGE
;
A
#
# COMPACT_ATOMS: atom_id res chain seq x y z
N MET A 1 -3.60 -32.76 32.90
CA MET A 1 -4.39 -32.10 31.83
C MET A 1 -4.17 -30.60 31.69
N GLY A 2 -3.88 -29.83 32.76
CA GLY A 2 -3.84 -28.35 32.70
C GLY A 2 -2.62 -27.75 31.98
N ARG A 3 -1.41 -28.28 32.21
CA ARG A 3 -0.16 -27.72 31.65
C ARG A 3 -0.12 -27.79 30.11
N PHE A 4 -0.58 -28.90 29.54
CA PHE A 4 -0.66 -29.08 28.08
C PHE A 4 -1.60 -28.07 27.41
N LYS A 5 -2.77 -27.79 28.01
CA LYS A 5 -3.71 -26.78 27.49
C LYS A 5 -3.12 -25.38 27.50
N VAL A 6 -2.33 -25.04 28.51
CA VAL A 6 -1.64 -23.74 28.59
C VAL A 6 -0.59 -23.59 27.49
N PHE A 7 0.25 -24.61 27.26
CA PHE A 7 1.22 -24.58 26.16
C PHE A 7 0.53 -24.51 24.79
N LEU A 8 -0.58 -25.23 24.59
CA LEU A 8 -1.36 -25.16 23.36
C LEU A 8 -1.96 -23.77 23.14
N LEU A 9 -2.52 -23.14 24.19
CA LEU A 9 -3.04 -21.77 24.12
C LEU A 9 -1.96 -20.75 23.79
N LEU A 10 -0.79 -20.86 24.41
CA LEU A 10 0.34 -19.97 24.14
C LEU A 10 0.85 -20.14 22.71
N PHE A 11 0.91 -21.38 22.22
CA PHE A 11 1.29 -21.68 20.84
C PHE A 11 0.28 -21.09 19.84
N LEU A 12 -1.02 -21.27 20.08
CA LEU A 12 -2.06 -20.70 19.22
C LEU A 12 -2.06 -19.18 19.23
N LEU A 13 -1.82 -18.56 20.39
CA LEU A 13 -1.70 -17.10 20.50
C LEU A 13 -0.47 -16.59 19.74
N MET A 14 0.69 -17.24 19.86
CA MET A 14 1.87 -16.89 19.07
C MET A 14 1.63 -17.04 17.57
N ALA A 15 1.02 -18.14 17.14
CA ALA A 15 0.71 -18.37 15.73
C ALA A 15 -0.24 -17.29 15.17
N PHE A 16 -1.24 -16.88 15.96
CA PHE A 16 -2.15 -15.80 15.60
C PHE A 16 -1.43 -14.44 15.48
N LEU A 17 -0.58 -14.11 16.46
CA LEU A 17 0.20 -12.86 16.44
C LEU A 17 1.20 -12.81 15.27
N ALA A 18 1.85 -13.93 14.95
CA ALA A 18 2.75 -14.02 13.81
C ALA A 18 2.01 -13.83 12.47
N ALA A 19 0.81 -14.39 12.33
CA ALA A 19 -0.02 -14.20 11.14
C ALA A 19 -0.47 -12.74 10.99
N ALA A 20 -0.81 -12.07 12.10
CA ALA A 20 -1.20 -10.66 12.10
C ALA A 20 -0.03 -9.69 11.82
N ALA A 21 1.22 -10.13 12.04
CA ALA A 21 2.42 -9.32 11.84
C ALA A 21 2.88 -9.25 10.37
N ASN A 22 2.38 -10.11 9.49
CA ASN A 22 2.67 -10.06 8.05
C ASN A 22 1.85 -8.96 7.38
N GLY A 23 2.19 -7.70 7.63
CA GLY A 23 1.78 -6.60 6.77
C GLY A 23 2.55 -6.70 5.46
N GLU A 24 1.86 -6.72 4.32
CA GLU A 24 2.52 -6.62 3.01
C GLU A 24 3.34 -5.33 2.97
N GLU A 25 4.66 -5.44 3.11
CA GLU A 25 5.55 -4.32 2.89
C GLU A 25 5.52 -3.99 1.39
N ALA A 26 4.91 -2.85 1.07
CA ALA A 26 5.01 -2.29 -0.26
C ALA A 26 6.47 -1.90 -0.54
N ARG A 27 7.16 -2.70 -1.34
CA ARG A 27 8.52 -2.40 -1.80
C ARG A 27 8.45 -1.55 -3.07
N LEU A 28 9.43 -0.67 -3.27
CA LEU A 28 9.62 0.13 -4.48
C LEU A 28 8.53 1.17 -4.77
N LEU A 29 7.95 1.78 -3.73
CA LEU A 29 7.13 2.98 -3.88
C LEU A 29 7.99 4.12 -4.43
N ARG A 30 7.65 4.61 -5.62
CA ARG A 30 8.45 5.63 -6.32
C ARG A 30 7.62 6.84 -6.68
N TYR A 31 8.31 7.96 -6.90
CA TYR A 31 7.75 9.19 -7.45
C TYR A 31 6.49 9.71 -6.71
N PRO A 32 6.54 9.92 -5.39
CA PRO A 32 5.38 10.41 -4.67
C PRO A 32 5.02 11.85 -5.07
N SER A 33 3.73 12.14 -5.10
CA SER A 33 3.15 13.48 -5.12
C SER A 33 2.04 13.55 -4.09
N ILE A 34 1.94 14.67 -3.36
CA ILE A 34 0.94 14.86 -2.30
C ILE A 34 0.18 16.17 -2.52
N MET A 35 -1.13 16.15 -2.29
CA MET A 35 -1.98 17.34 -2.23
C MET A 35 -3.11 17.12 -1.22
N GLY A 36 -3.08 17.88 -0.11
CA GLY A 36 -4.01 17.69 1.01
C GLY A 36 -3.84 16.29 1.61
N ASP A 37 -4.94 15.57 1.78
CA ASP A 37 -4.94 14.21 2.30
C ASP A 37 -4.66 13.14 1.22
N LYS A 38 -4.41 13.51 -0.04
CA LYS A 38 -4.20 12.54 -1.13
C LYS A 38 -2.72 12.43 -1.47
N VAL A 39 -2.19 11.22 -1.40
CA VAL A 39 -0.86 10.85 -1.93
C VAL A 39 -1.06 10.02 -3.20
N ALA A 40 -0.34 10.37 -4.27
CA ALA A 40 -0.19 9.58 -5.48
C ALA A 40 1.25 9.08 -5.56
N PHE A 41 1.46 7.84 -5.98
CA PHE A 41 2.78 7.23 -6.10
C PHE A 41 2.76 6.11 -7.15
N VAL A 42 3.94 5.66 -7.57
CA VAL A 42 4.10 4.55 -8.50
C VAL A 42 4.38 3.25 -7.76
N TYR A 43 3.64 2.20 -8.10
CA TYR A 43 3.87 0.83 -7.65
C TYR A 43 3.57 -0.15 -8.77
N ALA A 44 4.48 -1.12 -8.97
CA ALA A 44 4.41 -2.13 -10.03
C ALA A 44 4.25 -1.57 -11.46
N GLY A 45 4.64 -0.32 -11.71
CA GLY A 45 4.55 0.33 -13.02
C GLY A 45 3.31 1.21 -13.21
N ASP A 46 2.38 1.20 -12.25
CA ASP A 46 1.15 1.98 -12.31
C ASP A 46 1.08 3.05 -11.23
N ILE A 47 0.12 3.95 -11.39
CA ILE A 47 -0.19 4.99 -10.41
C ILE A 47 -1.21 4.47 -9.41
N TRP A 48 -0.87 4.65 -8.14
CA TRP A 48 -1.71 4.33 -6.99
C TRP A 48 -1.94 5.60 -6.17
N THR A 49 -3.05 5.60 -5.42
CA THR A 49 -3.37 6.67 -4.46
C THR A 49 -3.71 6.12 -3.10
N VAL A 50 -3.39 6.88 -2.05
CA VAL A 50 -3.71 6.56 -0.65
C VAL A 50 -3.95 7.86 0.13
N SER A 51 -4.60 7.76 1.29
CA SER A 51 -4.66 8.86 2.24
C SER A 51 -3.26 9.17 2.79
N ALA A 52 -2.98 10.44 3.10
CA ALA A 52 -1.76 10.86 3.79
C ALA A 52 -1.65 10.25 5.19
N LYS A 53 -2.77 9.82 5.77
CA LYS A 53 -2.83 9.07 7.03
C LYS A 53 -2.53 7.57 6.86
N GLY A 54 -2.24 7.13 5.64
CA GLY A 54 -2.06 5.72 5.28
C GLY A 54 -3.38 5.00 5.05
N GLY A 55 -3.35 3.68 5.16
CA GLY A 55 -4.48 2.80 4.89
C GLY A 55 -4.38 2.12 3.52
N GLN A 56 -5.52 1.69 2.99
CA GLN A 56 -5.57 0.91 1.75
C GLN A 56 -5.30 1.80 0.53
N ALA A 57 -4.28 1.45 -0.24
CA ALA A 57 -4.00 2.11 -1.51
C ALA A 57 -4.94 1.62 -2.62
N ARG A 58 -5.29 2.53 -3.54
CA ARG A 58 -6.13 2.26 -4.71
C ARG A 58 -5.34 2.50 -5.98
N ARG A 59 -5.31 1.51 -6.86
CA ARG A 59 -4.78 1.63 -8.23
C ARG A 59 -5.67 2.55 -9.07
N VAL A 60 -5.07 3.54 -9.71
CA VAL A 60 -5.77 4.55 -10.54
C VAL A 60 -5.63 4.24 -12.02
N THR A 61 -4.49 3.68 -12.41
CA THR A 61 -4.18 3.33 -13.80
C THR A 61 -3.85 1.85 -13.92
N SER A 62 -4.04 1.27 -15.10
CA SER A 62 -3.77 -0.15 -15.35
C SER A 62 -3.41 -0.34 -16.80
N PHE A 63 -2.18 0.01 -17.15
CA PHE A 63 -1.68 -0.15 -18.50
C PHE A 63 -0.70 -1.34 -18.57
N PRO A 64 -1.08 -2.44 -19.25
CA PRO A 64 -0.26 -3.64 -19.27
C PRO A 64 1.02 -3.51 -20.10
N GLU A 65 1.06 -2.54 -21.02
CA GLU A 65 2.12 -2.39 -22.02
C GLU A 65 2.94 -1.12 -21.79
N GLY A 66 3.50 -0.94 -20.59
CA GLY A 66 4.31 0.25 -20.34
C GLY A 66 4.47 0.61 -18.88
N LEU A 67 4.99 1.81 -18.66
CA LEU A 67 5.12 2.41 -17.33
C LEU A 67 4.39 3.75 -17.26
N GLU A 68 3.71 3.99 -16.15
CA GLU A 68 3.02 5.25 -15.86
C GLU A 68 3.71 5.90 -14.66
N ILE A 69 4.48 6.95 -14.93
CA ILE A 69 5.49 7.48 -14.00
C ILE A 69 5.38 8.99 -13.76
N PHE A 70 6.07 9.44 -12.72
CA PHE A 70 6.14 10.85 -12.29
C PHE A 70 4.77 11.53 -12.08
N PRO A 71 3.84 10.94 -11.30
CA PRO A 71 2.53 11.54 -11.09
C PRO A 71 2.64 12.91 -10.41
N LYS A 72 1.78 13.84 -10.82
CA LYS A 72 1.57 15.14 -10.18
C LYS A 72 0.09 15.40 -9.98
N ILE A 73 -0.31 15.60 -8.72
CA ILE A 73 -1.68 15.95 -8.37
C ILE A 73 -1.88 17.44 -8.67
N SER A 74 -2.95 17.77 -9.38
CA SER A 74 -3.38 19.15 -9.65
C SER A 74 -3.69 19.92 -8.35
N PRO A 75 -3.56 21.25 -8.33
CA PRO A 75 -3.81 22.05 -7.12
C PRO A 75 -5.21 21.91 -6.51
N ASP A 76 -6.23 21.65 -7.35
CA ASP A 76 -7.61 21.40 -6.90
C ASP A 76 -7.87 19.94 -6.51
N GLY A 77 -6.87 19.06 -6.65
CA GLY A 77 -6.92 17.65 -6.28
C GLY A 77 -7.73 16.76 -7.21
N LYS A 78 -8.29 17.29 -8.31
CA LYS A 78 -9.21 16.55 -9.19
C LYS A 78 -8.50 15.68 -10.22
N TRP A 79 -7.32 16.12 -10.66
CA TRP A 79 -6.55 15.48 -11.73
C TRP A 79 -5.18 15.02 -11.26
N ILE A 80 -4.68 13.98 -11.94
CA ILE A 80 -3.30 13.51 -11.84
C ILE A 80 -2.72 13.53 -13.25
N ALA A 81 -1.67 14.34 -13.47
CA ALA A 81 -0.86 14.29 -14.69
C ALA A 81 0.29 13.31 -14.49
N PHE A 82 0.70 12.61 -15.55
CA PHE A 82 1.78 11.63 -15.52
C PHE A 82 2.41 11.45 -16.91
N SER A 83 3.57 10.81 -16.96
CA SER A 83 4.24 10.39 -18.20
C SER A 83 3.98 8.90 -18.44
N GLY A 84 3.59 8.54 -19.66
CA GLY A 84 3.51 7.15 -20.11
C GLY A 84 4.71 6.81 -21.00
N GLU A 85 5.29 5.62 -20.80
CA GLU A 85 6.36 5.04 -21.62
C GLU A 85 5.96 3.66 -22.15
#